data_AF-A0A935RUK3-F1
#
_entry.id   AF-A0A935RUK3-F1
#
_cell.length_a   1.000
_cell.length_b   1.000
_cell.length_c   1.000
_cell.angle_alpha   90.00
_cell.angle_beta   90.00
_cell.angle_gamma   90.00
#
_symmetry.space_group_name_H-M   'P 1'
#
loop_
_entity.id
_entity.type
_entity.pdbx_description
1 polymer ?
#
loop_
_entity_poly.entity_id
_entity_poly.type
_entity_poly.pdbx_seq_one_letter_code
_entity_poly.pdbx_strand_id
1 'polypeptide(L)'
;MKKTVLVLFCFILTLKIFSQYSYYKEATVVKNNNQRFQGYVEKISESKLNPKVKFKTEIKRMDVEEIPVSEIKELIFLSDSSIFQSVRYKLYQDSTKKSELRLAKKLVDGYAKLYKLQLPEGELSIIFETDITWVYILQIGDEYYVLNQEEVLNETVYRLKKHYQARLIYLLKDYKDLQDKARNLKFSDKQFISIIDDLNKRHPEIQSTTYARKEKIIFENNLSAGYSIINSTNTTIGNGFTLGYEFGIIQSAFSEKLSSNIGVFWNYYKMKKDIEYNDLYNLNKEIDGYNFFRIPIGLMYRFNNSKISPYLKGGISLYIYENYFHERVWEFFINAKAGVRILKKIDVSIEKDFSPNPSILPINFMHFNVGYVF
;
A
#
# COMPACT_ATOMS: atom_id res chain seq x y z
N MET A 1 1.85 -38.73 -9.26
CA MET A 1 0.53 -38.08 -9.31
C MET A 1 -0.23 -38.03 -7.98
N LYS A 2 -0.46 -39.15 -7.27
CA LYS A 2 -1.30 -39.14 -6.04
C LYS A 2 -0.77 -38.27 -4.88
N LYS A 3 0.56 -38.16 -4.70
CA LYS A 3 1.18 -37.34 -3.64
C LYS A 3 1.07 -35.83 -3.90
N THR A 4 1.11 -35.41 -5.16
CA THR A 4 1.04 -33.99 -5.57
C THR A 4 -0.36 -33.40 -5.38
N VAL A 5 -1.40 -34.20 -5.64
CA VAL A 5 -2.80 -33.81 -5.43
C VAL A 5 -3.11 -33.65 -3.93
N LEU A 6 -2.57 -34.53 -3.08
CA LEU A 6 -2.75 -34.45 -1.63
C LEU A 6 -2.14 -33.17 -1.04
N VAL A 7 -0.92 -32.81 -1.48
CA VAL A 7 -0.25 -31.56 -1.04
C VAL A 7 -1.05 -30.34 -1.49
N LEU A 8 -1.55 -30.32 -2.74
CA LEU A 8 -2.38 -29.23 -3.25
C LEU A 8 -3.70 -29.10 -2.44
N PHE A 9 -4.33 -30.23 -2.08
CA PHE A 9 -5.56 -30.24 -1.31
C PHE A 9 -5.35 -29.78 0.14
N CYS A 10 -4.26 -30.20 0.78
CA CYS A 10 -3.84 -29.68 2.09
C CYS A 10 -3.53 -28.18 2.03
N PHE A 11 -2.90 -27.70 0.95
CA PHE A 11 -2.61 -26.27 0.76
C PHE A 11 -3.88 -25.44 0.56
N ILE A 12 -4.88 -25.95 -0.18
CA ILE A 12 -6.18 -25.28 -0.35
C ILE A 12 -6.97 -25.24 0.96
N LEU A 13 -6.91 -26.30 1.78
CA LEU A 13 -7.55 -26.37 3.09
C LEU A 13 -6.93 -25.40 4.10
N THR A 14 -5.60 -25.30 4.16
CA THR A 14 -4.94 -24.30 5.01
C THR A 14 -5.27 -22.88 4.54
N LEU A 15 -5.30 -22.63 3.22
CA LEU A 15 -5.70 -21.32 2.66
C LEU A 15 -7.11 -20.89 3.09
N LYS A 16 -8.08 -21.82 3.18
CA LYS A 16 -9.44 -21.49 3.65
C LYS A 16 -9.49 -21.12 5.13
N ILE A 17 -8.78 -21.85 5.99
CA ILE A 17 -8.78 -21.62 7.45
C ILE A 17 -8.07 -20.30 7.79
N PHE A 18 -6.94 -19.99 7.15
CA PHE A 18 -6.25 -18.71 7.33
C PHE A 18 -6.97 -17.53 6.68
N SER A 19 -7.81 -17.75 5.66
CA SER A 19 -8.56 -16.68 5.01
C SER A 19 -9.54 -16.00 5.98
N GLN A 20 -10.28 -16.75 6.80
CA GLN A 20 -11.28 -16.20 7.71
C GLN A 20 -10.68 -15.33 8.82
N TYR A 21 -9.54 -15.75 9.40
CA TYR A 21 -8.79 -14.92 10.37
C TYR A 21 -8.30 -13.59 9.77
N SER A 22 -8.09 -13.54 8.45
CA SER A 22 -7.70 -12.30 7.78
C SER A 22 -8.84 -11.31 7.58
N TYR A 23 -10.11 -11.74 7.63
CA TYR A 23 -11.28 -10.95 7.25
C TYR A 23 -12.02 -10.27 8.40
N TYR A 24 -11.64 -10.47 9.66
CA TYR A 24 -12.28 -9.81 10.81
C TYR A 24 -11.23 -9.27 11.77
N LYS A 25 -11.54 -8.17 12.45
CA LYS A 25 -10.71 -7.53 13.48
C LYS A 25 -11.45 -7.48 14.80
N GLU A 26 -10.74 -7.71 15.89
CA GLU A 26 -11.30 -7.52 17.23
C GLU A 26 -11.68 -6.07 17.47
N ALA A 27 -12.90 -5.86 17.96
CA ALA A 27 -13.46 -4.55 18.21
C ALA A 27 -14.46 -4.56 19.37
N THR A 28 -14.66 -3.39 19.97
CA THR A 28 -15.75 -3.09 20.89
C THR A 28 -16.73 -2.16 20.18
N VAL A 29 -18.00 -2.56 20.10
CA VAL A 29 -19.11 -1.72 19.63
C VAL A 29 -19.80 -1.13 20.84
N VAL A 30 -19.89 0.20 20.89
CA VAL A 30 -20.65 0.96 21.89
C VAL A 30 -21.91 1.48 21.21
N LYS A 31 -23.09 1.02 21.64
CA LYS A 31 -24.37 1.52 21.13
C LYS A 31 -24.74 2.87 21.77
N ASN A 32 -25.71 3.59 21.18
CA ASN A 32 -26.19 4.88 21.69
C ASN A 32 -26.73 4.83 23.12
N ASN A 33 -27.27 3.69 23.54
CA ASN A 33 -27.72 3.43 24.92
C ASN A 33 -26.58 3.06 25.89
N ASN A 34 -25.32 3.23 25.48
CA ASN A 34 -24.10 2.86 26.20
C ASN A 34 -23.89 1.36 26.43
N GLN A 35 -24.66 0.48 25.80
CA GLN A 35 -24.35 -0.97 25.79
C GLN A 35 -23.05 -1.22 25.03
N ARG A 36 -22.21 -2.11 25.57
CA ARG A 36 -20.90 -2.46 25.02
C ARG A 36 -20.88 -3.93 24.60
N PHE A 37 -20.49 -4.19 23.37
CA PHE A 37 -20.34 -5.53 22.81
C PHE A 37 -18.90 -5.71 22.35
N GLN A 38 -18.20 -6.69 22.90
CA GLN A 38 -16.86 -7.06 22.44
C GLN A 38 -16.96 -8.26 21.50
N GLY A 39 -16.24 -8.21 20.38
CA GLY A 39 -16.25 -9.27 19.38
C GLY A 39 -15.38 -8.92 18.19
N TYR A 40 -15.84 -9.26 17.00
CA TYR A 40 -15.10 -9.20 15.75
C TYR A 40 -15.91 -8.45 14.68
N VAL A 41 -15.33 -7.43 14.07
CA VAL A 41 -15.92 -6.65 12.97
C VAL A 41 -15.22 -7.00 11.66
N GLU A 42 -15.98 -7.13 10.58
CA GLU A 42 -15.43 -7.48 9.27
C GLU A 42 -14.36 -6.45 8.83
N LYS A 43 -13.13 -6.92 8.61
CA LYS A 43 -11.97 -6.22 8.08
C LYS A 43 -12.18 -5.94 6.60
N ILE A 44 -13.09 -5.05 6.30
CA ILE A 44 -13.19 -4.44 4.97
C ILE A 44 -12.62 -3.02 5.04
N SER A 45 -12.36 -2.40 3.88
CA SER A 45 -11.99 -0.98 3.78
C SER A 45 -12.93 -0.12 4.62
N GLU A 46 -12.42 0.94 5.24
CA GLU A 46 -13.20 1.83 6.13
C GLU A 46 -14.51 2.32 5.48
N SER A 47 -14.56 2.43 4.14
CA SER A 47 -15.76 2.76 3.36
C SER A 47 -16.91 1.77 3.53
N LYS A 48 -16.65 0.48 3.78
CA LYS A 48 -17.69 -0.56 3.91
C LYS A 48 -18.18 -0.77 5.34
N LEU A 49 -17.70 0.01 6.30
CA LEU A 49 -18.35 0.16 7.61
C LEU A 49 -19.68 0.94 7.52
N ASN A 50 -19.97 1.49 6.34
CA ASN A 50 -21.16 2.29 6.06
C ASN A 50 -22.03 1.56 5.03
N PRO A 51 -23.38 1.54 5.19
CA PRO A 51 -24.18 2.14 6.26
C PRO A 51 -24.38 1.23 7.50
N LYS A 52 -23.75 0.05 7.53
CA LYS A 52 -23.91 -0.96 8.57
C LYS A 52 -22.59 -1.67 8.86
N VAL A 53 -22.43 -2.12 10.10
CA VAL A 53 -21.26 -2.87 10.58
C VAL A 53 -21.64 -4.34 10.71
N LYS A 54 -20.86 -5.22 10.09
CA LYS A 54 -20.98 -6.68 10.25
C LYS A 54 -20.15 -7.13 11.45
N PHE A 55 -20.83 -7.64 12.46
CA PHE A 55 -20.30 -8.00 13.77
C PHE A 55 -20.48 -9.49 14.05
N LYS A 56 -19.51 -10.09 14.72
CA LYS A 56 -19.55 -11.44 15.26
C LYS A 56 -19.13 -11.42 16.72
N THR A 57 -19.86 -12.10 17.58
CA THR A 57 -19.47 -12.29 18.99
C THR A 57 -18.20 -13.15 19.11
N GLU A 58 -18.07 -14.17 18.27
CA GLU A 58 -16.91 -15.07 18.23
C GLU A 58 -16.48 -15.31 16.78
N ILE A 59 -15.17 -15.35 16.52
CA ILE A 59 -14.61 -15.49 15.16
C ILE A 59 -15.08 -16.77 14.44
N LYS A 60 -15.32 -17.85 15.19
CA LYS A 60 -15.68 -19.18 14.68
C LYS A 60 -17.18 -19.33 14.38
N ARG A 61 -18.04 -18.44 14.87
CA ARG A 61 -19.48 -18.53 14.62
C ARG A 61 -19.80 -18.11 13.20
N MET A 62 -20.76 -18.79 12.59
CA MET A 62 -21.23 -18.45 11.23
C MET A 62 -22.19 -17.26 11.23
N ASP A 63 -22.90 -17.03 12.34
CA ASP A 63 -23.85 -15.94 12.47
C ASP A 63 -23.14 -14.59 12.43
N VAL A 64 -23.60 -13.71 11.54
CA VAL A 64 -23.14 -12.33 11.39
C VAL A 64 -24.31 -11.42 11.73
N GLU A 65 -24.14 -10.59 12.75
CA GLU A 65 -25.08 -9.52 13.07
C GLU A 65 -24.74 -8.29 12.23
N GLU A 66 -25.75 -7.66 11.64
CA GLU A 66 -25.59 -6.38 10.95
C GLU A 66 -26.14 -5.24 11.82
N ILE A 67 -25.25 -4.42 12.35
CA ILE A 67 -25.61 -3.30 13.23
C ILE A 67 -25.64 -2.01 12.39
N PRO A 68 -26.78 -1.31 12.29
CA PRO A 68 -26.86 -0.02 11.59
C PRO A 68 -25.97 1.04 12.24
N VAL A 69 -25.33 1.89 11.43
CA VAL A 69 -24.50 3.00 11.95
C VAL A 69 -25.31 3.94 12.85
N SER A 70 -26.61 4.09 12.61
CA SER A 70 -27.50 4.90 13.45
C SER A 70 -27.62 4.41 14.89
N GLU A 71 -27.30 3.15 15.18
CA GLU A 71 -27.29 2.59 16.53
C GLU A 71 -25.93 2.67 17.23
N ILE A 72 -24.87 2.96 16.47
CA ILE A 72 -23.48 2.89 16.95
C ILE A 72 -23.04 4.28 17.39
N LYS A 73 -22.73 4.40 18.68
CA LYS A 73 -22.09 5.59 19.24
C LYS A 73 -20.61 5.60 18.89
N GLU A 74 -19.91 4.50 19.22
CA GLU A 74 -18.48 4.34 18.99
C GLU A 74 -18.17 2.90 18.56
N LEU A 75 -17.19 2.75 17.68
CA LEU A 75 -16.59 1.48 17.31
C LEU A 75 -15.08 1.58 17.57
N ILE A 76 -14.58 0.74 18.47
CA ILE A 76 -13.19 0.78 18.92
C ILE A 76 -12.50 -0.51 18.47
N PHE A 77 -11.58 -0.43 17.52
CA PHE A 77 -10.77 -1.60 17.14
C PHE A 77 -9.64 -1.82 18.14
N LEU A 78 -9.61 -3.01 18.76
CA LEU A 78 -8.66 -3.31 19.85
C LEU A 78 -7.21 -3.43 19.35
N SER A 79 -7.03 -3.91 18.12
CA SER A 79 -5.71 -4.16 17.53
C SER A 79 -4.85 -2.91 17.26
N ASP A 80 -5.51 -1.76 17.10
CA ASP A 80 -4.84 -0.49 16.74
C ASP A 80 -5.39 0.72 17.50
N SER A 81 -6.25 0.48 18.49
CA SER A 81 -6.96 1.49 19.29
C SER A 81 -7.65 2.56 18.46
N SER A 82 -8.01 2.25 17.20
CA SER A 82 -8.71 3.20 16.35
C SER A 82 -10.17 3.31 16.78
N ILE A 83 -10.62 4.56 16.93
CA ILE A 83 -11.98 4.89 17.35
C ILE A 83 -12.71 5.45 16.13
N PHE A 84 -13.86 4.87 15.82
CA PHE A 84 -14.80 5.36 14.83
C PHE A 84 -16.05 5.85 15.55
N GLN A 85 -16.60 6.95 15.08
CA GLN A 85 -17.80 7.57 15.66
C GLN A 85 -18.79 7.93 14.55
N SER A 86 -20.09 7.85 14.86
CA SER A 86 -21.13 8.27 13.93
C SER A 86 -21.06 9.79 13.74
N VAL A 87 -20.93 10.23 12.50
CA VAL A 87 -20.90 11.65 12.11
C VAL A 87 -21.93 11.91 11.02
N ARG A 88 -22.46 13.13 11.01
CA ARG A 88 -23.40 13.55 9.96
C ARG A 88 -22.61 13.98 8.73
N TYR A 89 -22.81 13.28 7.63
CA TYR A 89 -22.23 13.60 6.33
C TYR A 89 -23.31 14.14 5.40
N LYS A 90 -23.06 15.32 4.81
CA LYS A 90 -23.95 15.96 3.83
C LYS A 90 -23.31 15.82 2.45
N LEU A 91 -23.85 14.95 1.61
CA LEU A 91 -23.44 14.78 0.22
C LEU A 91 -24.37 15.59 -0.69
N TYR A 92 -23.78 16.25 -1.68
CA TYR A 92 -24.50 16.83 -2.81
C TYR A 92 -24.36 15.87 -3.98
N GLN A 93 -25.43 15.16 -4.33
CA GLN A 93 -25.47 14.27 -5.48
C GLN A 93 -26.66 14.70 -6.36
N ASP A 94 -26.42 14.95 -7.64
CA ASP A 94 -27.45 15.33 -8.62
C ASP A 94 -28.32 16.51 -8.15
N SER A 95 -27.68 17.55 -7.61
CA SER A 95 -28.32 18.74 -7.02
C SER A 95 -29.22 18.46 -5.79
N THR A 96 -29.26 17.22 -5.31
CA THR A 96 -30.03 16.82 -4.13
C THR A 96 -29.09 16.68 -2.93
N LYS A 97 -29.44 17.37 -1.83
CA LYS A 97 -28.68 17.29 -0.59
C LYS A 97 -29.16 16.10 0.23
N LYS A 98 -28.35 15.05 0.30
CA LYS A 98 -28.60 13.91 1.21
C LYS A 98 -27.76 14.05 2.46
N SER A 99 -28.41 13.91 3.62
CA SER A 99 -27.74 13.90 4.92
C SER A 99 -27.82 12.49 5.48
N GLU A 100 -26.68 11.88 5.72
CA GLU A 100 -26.58 10.49 6.19
C GLU A 100 -25.67 10.41 7.42
N LEU A 101 -25.91 9.43 8.29
CA LEU A 101 -24.99 9.09 9.36
C LEU A 101 -23.96 8.09 8.86
N ARG A 102 -22.68 8.37 9.14
CA ARG A 102 -21.56 7.51 8.75
C ARG A 102 -20.57 7.33 9.88
N LEU A 103 -19.96 6.15 9.97
CA LEU A 103 -18.80 5.94 10.83
C LEU A 103 -17.58 6.56 10.17
N ALA A 104 -16.99 7.53 10.88
CA ALA A 104 -15.74 8.16 10.51
C ALA A 104 -14.71 7.95 11.63
N LYS A 105 -13.45 7.79 11.23
CA LYS A 105 -12.33 7.60 12.16
C LYS A 105 -12.06 8.91 12.90
N LYS A 106 -12.10 8.86 14.22
CA LYS A 106 -11.79 10.01 15.09
C LYS A 106 -10.29 10.26 15.11
N LEU A 107 -9.88 11.50 14.81
CA LEU A 107 -8.48 11.93 14.81
C LEU A 107 -8.16 12.86 15.98
N VAL A 108 -9.08 13.77 16.30
CA VAL A 108 -8.96 14.73 17.41
C VAL A 108 -10.32 14.83 18.10
N ASP A 109 -10.30 14.87 19.43
CA ASP A 109 -11.44 15.20 20.29
C ASP A 109 -11.11 16.43 21.12
N GLY A 110 -12.10 17.26 21.42
CA GLY A 110 -11.93 18.52 22.13
C GLY A 110 -13.10 19.46 21.86
N TYR A 111 -12.85 20.77 21.96
CA TYR A 111 -13.80 21.81 21.53
C TYR A 111 -14.23 21.61 20.08
N ALA A 112 -13.24 21.44 19.20
CA ALA A 112 -13.39 21.03 17.82
C ALA A 112 -12.95 19.56 17.68
N LYS A 113 -13.80 18.75 17.05
CA LYS A 113 -13.55 17.33 16.82
C LYS A 113 -13.28 17.09 15.34
N LEU A 114 -12.22 16.36 15.05
CA LEU A 114 -11.81 16.06 13.67
C LEU A 114 -11.98 14.57 13.41
N TYR A 115 -12.67 14.26 12.32
CA TYR A 115 -12.87 12.90 11.83
C TYR A 115 -12.38 12.75 10.40
N LYS A 116 -11.96 11.55 10.03
CA LYS A 116 -11.60 11.15 8.67
C LYS A 116 -12.60 10.11 8.18
N LEU A 117 -13.31 10.44 7.10
CA LEU A 117 -14.33 9.59 6.51
C LEU A 117 -13.85 9.07 5.16
N GLN A 118 -13.73 7.75 5.06
CA GLN A 118 -13.46 7.07 3.80
C GLN A 118 -14.72 7.06 2.92
N LEU A 119 -14.60 7.48 1.66
CA LEU A 119 -15.68 7.48 0.69
C LEU A 119 -15.74 6.16 -0.09
N PRO A 120 -16.95 5.67 -0.43
CA PRO A 120 -17.11 4.55 -1.35
C PRO A 120 -16.81 4.98 -2.80
N GLU A 121 -16.43 4.03 -3.66
CA GLU A 121 -16.01 4.30 -5.04
C GLU A 121 -17.03 5.12 -5.85
N GLY A 122 -18.33 4.91 -5.64
CA GLY A 122 -19.40 5.65 -6.34
C GLY A 122 -19.56 7.12 -5.94
N GLU A 123 -18.91 7.57 -4.87
CA GLU A 123 -18.92 8.97 -4.41
C GLU A 123 -17.63 9.71 -4.73
N LEU A 124 -16.67 9.01 -5.33
CA LEU A 124 -15.41 9.59 -5.77
C LEU A 124 -15.64 10.30 -7.11
N SER A 125 -15.41 11.62 -7.16
CA SER A 125 -15.49 12.41 -8.40
C SER A 125 -14.45 11.92 -9.41
N ILE A 126 -14.90 11.47 -10.59
CA ILE A 126 -14.15 10.68 -11.56
C ILE A 126 -12.88 11.39 -12.09
N ILE A 127 -11.81 10.60 -12.22
CA ILE A 127 -10.40 10.85 -12.64
C ILE A 127 -9.52 11.54 -11.59
N PHE A 128 -8.85 10.72 -10.77
CA PHE A 128 -7.89 11.16 -9.77
C PHE A 128 -6.44 10.96 -10.24
N GLU A 129 -5.63 12.02 -10.20
CA GLU A 129 -4.18 11.90 -10.12
C GLU A 129 -3.72 11.70 -8.66
N THR A 130 -4.52 12.11 -7.65
CA THR A 130 -4.25 11.84 -6.23
C THR A 130 -5.23 10.80 -5.67
N ASP A 131 -4.73 9.67 -5.12
CA ASP A 131 -5.51 8.53 -4.55
C ASP A 131 -6.37 8.87 -3.31
N ILE A 132 -6.95 10.06 -3.26
CA ILE A 132 -7.61 10.61 -2.09
C ILE A 132 -9.05 10.15 -2.09
N THR A 133 -9.24 9.08 -1.34
CA THR A 133 -10.50 8.34 -1.23
C THR A 133 -11.23 8.68 0.07
N TRP A 134 -10.94 9.82 0.66
CA TRP A 134 -11.48 10.26 1.94
C TRP A 134 -11.72 11.77 2.00
N VAL A 135 -12.55 12.17 2.95
CA VAL A 135 -12.76 13.57 3.35
C VAL A 135 -12.54 13.72 4.85
N TYR A 136 -12.29 14.94 5.31
CA TYR A 136 -12.36 15.21 6.75
C TYR A 136 -13.72 15.79 7.10
N ILE A 137 -14.16 15.52 8.33
CA ILE A 137 -15.35 16.11 8.91
C ILE A 137 -14.92 16.81 10.19
N LEU A 138 -15.16 18.10 10.26
CA LEU A 138 -14.90 18.93 11.42
C LEU A 138 -16.23 19.19 12.13
N GLN A 139 -16.30 18.87 13.41
CA GLN A 139 -17.44 19.16 14.26
C GLN A 139 -17.07 20.26 15.26
N ILE A 140 -17.87 21.31 15.33
CA ILE A 140 -17.77 22.37 16.34
C ILE A 140 -19.17 22.54 16.94
N GLY A 141 -19.31 22.28 18.24
CA GLY A 141 -20.62 22.11 18.86
C GLY A 141 -21.42 20.98 18.20
N ASP A 142 -22.65 21.28 17.76
CA ASP A 142 -23.54 20.31 17.11
C ASP A 142 -23.46 20.33 15.56
N GLU A 143 -22.68 21.26 15.00
CA GLU A 143 -22.56 21.43 13.56
C GLU A 143 -21.42 20.61 12.96
N TYR A 144 -21.66 20.06 11.77
CA TYR A 144 -20.70 19.22 11.03
C TYR A 144 -20.34 19.88 9.70
N TYR A 145 -19.04 20.05 9.47
CA TYR A 145 -18.46 20.67 8.28
C TYR A 145 -17.61 19.67 7.52
N VAL A 146 -17.98 19.40 6.27
CA VAL A 146 -17.15 18.57 5.38
C VAL A 146 -15.97 19.39 4.88
N LEU A 147 -14.76 18.87 5.01
CA LEU A 147 -13.52 19.46 4.51
C LEU A 147 -13.00 18.53 3.42
N ASN A 148 -13.30 18.90 2.17
CA ASN A 148 -12.96 18.12 0.98
C ASN A 148 -12.08 18.93 0.02
N GLN A 149 -11.46 18.21 -0.91
CA GLN A 149 -10.91 18.78 -2.13
C GLN A 149 -11.47 18.01 -3.32
N GLU A 150 -11.53 18.68 -4.46
CA GLU A 150 -12.11 18.14 -5.70
C GLU A 150 -11.10 18.36 -6.82
N GLU A 151 -10.83 17.30 -7.58
CA GLU A 151 -10.08 17.38 -8.81
C GLU A 151 -11.09 17.57 -9.95
N VAL A 152 -10.87 18.61 -10.76
CA VAL A 152 -11.70 18.88 -11.94
C VAL A 152 -10.80 18.88 -13.15
N LEU A 153 -11.04 17.91 -14.04
CA LEU A 153 -10.48 17.90 -15.37
C LEU A 153 -11.55 18.41 -16.34
N ASN A 154 -11.34 19.58 -16.92
CA ASN A 154 -12.21 20.10 -17.98
C ASN A 154 -11.39 20.22 -19.26
N GLU A 155 -11.73 19.42 -20.29
CA GLU A 155 -11.21 19.30 -21.67
C GLU A 155 -9.68 19.45 -21.90
N THR A 156 -9.02 20.46 -21.33
CA THR A 156 -7.58 20.74 -21.43
C THR A 156 -6.94 21.25 -20.13
N VAL A 157 -7.70 21.55 -19.07
CA VAL A 157 -7.19 22.16 -17.84
C VAL A 157 -7.53 21.31 -16.61
N TYR A 158 -6.48 20.84 -15.93
CA TYR A 158 -6.57 20.28 -14.59
C TYR A 158 -6.66 21.41 -13.55
N ARG A 159 -7.65 21.32 -12.64
CA ARG A 159 -7.78 22.22 -11.49
C ARG A 159 -8.06 21.43 -10.22
N LEU A 160 -7.24 21.68 -9.20
CA LEU A 160 -7.48 21.19 -7.84
C LEU A 160 -8.22 22.24 -7.01
N LYS A 161 -9.50 22.01 -6.73
CA LYS A 161 -10.32 22.87 -5.87
C LYS A 161 -10.15 22.50 -4.40
N LYS A 162 -9.52 23.38 -3.62
CA LYS A 162 -9.24 23.17 -2.20
C LYS A 162 -10.35 23.73 -1.29
N HIS A 163 -11.57 23.20 -1.40
CA HIS A 163 -12.73 23.71 -0.64
C HIS A 163 -12.50 23.74 0.88
N TYR A 164 -11.73 22.79 1.41
CA TYR A 164 -11.35 22.74 2.82
C TYR A 164 -10.65 24.02 3.31
N GLN A 165 -9.81 24.67 2.50
CA GLN A 165 -9.08 25.87 2.92
C GLN A 165 -10.04 27.03 3.16
N ALA A 166 -10.95 27.29 2.21
CA ALA A 166 -11.96 28.34 2.35
C ALA A 166 -12.89 28.11 3.55
N ARG A 167 -13.33 26.86 3.75
CA ARG A 167 -14.17 26.49 4.91
C ARG A 167 -13.43 26.68 6.23
N LEU A 168 -12.17 26.26 6.32
CA LEU A 168 -11.36 26.47 7.53
C LEU A 168 -11.14 27.96 7.82
N ILE A 169 -10.81 28.77 6.80
CA ILE A 169 -10.65 30.22 6.98
C ILE A 169 -11.92 30.86 7.55
N TYR A 170 -13.09 30.45 7.04
CA TYR A 170 -14.38 30.92 7.56
C TYR A 170 -14.62 30.48 9.01
N LEU A 171 -14.37 29.20 9.33
CA LEU A 171 -14.56 28.67 10.69
C LEU A 171 -13.57 29.26 11.70
N LEU A 172 -12.40 29.69 11.23
CA LEU A 172 -11.32 30.28 12.03
C LEU A 172 -11.34 31.82 11.95
N LYS A 173 -12.47 32.44 11.58
CA LYS A 173 -12.59 33.90 11.37
C LYS A 173 -12.08 34.76 12.54
N ASP A 174 -12.14 34.23 13.75
CA ASP A 174 -11.73 34.92 14.98
C ASP A 174 -10.24 34.69 15.35
N TYR A 175 -9.52 33.88 14.56
CA TYR A 175 -8.12 33.47 14.81
C TYR A 175 -7.24 33.72 13.57
N LYS A 176 -6.77 34.96 13.39
CA LYS A 176 -6.02 35.40 12.21
C LYS A 176 -4.81 34.51 11.87
N ASP A 177 -4.02 34.13 12.87
CA ASP A 177 -2.85 33.29 12.68
C ASP A 177 -3.19 31.85 12.23
N LEU A 178 -4.35 31.31 12.68
CA LEU A 178 -4.84 30.01 12.21
C LEU A 178 -5.42 30.10 10.79
N GLN A 179 -6.02 31.23 10.40
CA GLN A 179 -6.43 31.46 9.01
C GLN A 179 -5.23 31.47 8.06
N ASP A 180 -4.14 32.13 8.46
CA ASP A 180 -2.92 32.18 7.65
C ASP A 180 -2.31 30.78 7.49
N LYS A 181 -2.33 29.96 8.55
CA LYS A 181 -2.01 28.52 8.46
C LYS A 181 -2.96 27.78 7.53
N ALA A 182 -4.27 28.04 7.59
CA ALA A 182 -5.27 27.38 6.76
C ALA A 182 -5.10 27.67 5.25
N ARG A 183 -4.67 28.88 4.87
CA ARG A 183 -4.41 29.27 3.47
C ARG A 183 -3.35 28.39 2.79
N ASN A 184 -2.34 27.96 3.55
CA ASN A 184 -1.22 27.15 3.05
C ASN A 184 -1.31 25.67 3.47
N LEU A 185 -2.43 25.26 4.07
CA LEU A 185 -2.65 23.90 4.52
C LEU A 185 -2.71 22.94 3.32
N LYS A 186 -1.99 21.83 3.40
CA LYS A 186 -2.07 20.66 2.52
C LYS A 186 -3.07 19.66 3.07
N PHE A 187 -3.68 18.87 2.18
CA PHE A 187 -4.73 17.92 2.54
C PHE A 187 -4.17 16.64 3.19
N SER A 188 -3.74 16.72 4.46
CA SER A 188 -3.06 15.62 5.17
C SER A 188 -3.42 15.54 6.65
N ASP A 189 -3.48 14.32 7.20
CA ASP A 189 -3.84 14.07 8.61
C ASP A 189 -2.98 14.95 9.54
N LYS A 190 -1.64 14.92 9.37
CA LYS A 190 -0.70 15.69 10.20
C LYS A 190 -1.03 17.18 10.27
N GLN A 191 -1.37 17.80 9.14
CA GLN A 191 -1.62 19.23 9.10
C GLN A 191 -3.02 19.59 9.61
N PHE A 192 -4.05 18.79 9.30
CA PHE A 192 -5.38 18.98 9.87
C PHE A 192 -5.38 18.78 11.40
N ILE A 193 -4.72 17.73 11.89
CA ILE A 193 -4.57 17.50 13.33
C ILE A 193 -3.87 18.71 13.98
N SER A 194 -2.75 19.18 13.40
CA SER A 194 -2.02 20.32 13.96
C SER A 194 -2.85 21.59 14.06
N ILE A 195 -3.61 21.95 13.03
CA ILE A 195 -4.42 23.19 13.06
C ILE A 195 -5.60 23.07 14.02
N ILE A 196 -6.22 21.88 14.14
CA ILE A 196 -7.34 21.65 15.07
C ILE A 196 -6.84 21.55 16.51
N ASP A 197 -5.67 20.93 16.76
CA ASP A 197 -5.05 20.93 18.09
C ASP A 197 -4.71 22.37 18.52
N ASP A 198 -4.21 23.21 17.61
CA ASP A 198 -3.95 24.63 17.91
C ASP A 198 -5.23 25.44 18.16
N LEU A 199 -6.36 25.08 17.53
CA LEU A 199 -7.67 25.64 17.84
C LEU A 199 -8.14 25.19 19.24
N ASN A 200 -8.05 23.89 19.55
CA ASN A 200 -8.47 23.34 20.84
C ASN A 200 -7.65 23.91 22.01
N LYS A 201 -6.36 24.22 21.82
CA LYS A 201 -5.54 24.91 22.83
C LYS A 201 -6.08 26.30 23.21
N ARG A 202 -6.87 26.94 22.36
CA ARG A 202 -7.53 28.23 22.66
C ARG A 202 -8.82 28.06 23.46
N HIS A 203 -9.26 26.83 23.62
CA HIS A 203 -10.44 26.42 24.37
C HIS A 203 -10.06 25.42 25.47
N PRO A 204 -9.20 25.83 26.43
CA PRO A 204 -8.66 24.93 27.46
C PRO A 204 -9.74 24.37 28.40
N GLU A 205 -10.94 24.95 28.42
CA GLU A 205 -12.10 24.46 29.15
C GLU A 205 -12.56 23.06 28.72
N ILE A 206 -12.21 22.62 27.50
CA ILE A 206 -12.48 21.28 27.01
C ILE A 206 -11.16 20.56 26.76
N GLN A 207 -10.93 19.46 27.46
CA GLN A 207 -9.73 18.65 27.30
C GLN A 207 -9.61 18.11 25.86
N SER A 208 -8.50 18.44 25.19
CA SER A 208 -8.20 17.93 23.86
C SER A 208 -7.46 16.60 23.92
N THR A 209 -7.85 15.63 23.10
CA THR A 209 -7.19 14.34 22.95
C THR A 209 -6.96 14.03 21.48
N THR A 210 -5.72 13.72 21.12
CA THR A 210 -5.33 13.37 19.75
C THR A 210 -5.24 11.85 19.61
N TYR A 211 -6.01 11.29 18.69
CA TYR A 211 -6.07 9.84 18.38
C TYR A 211 -5.23 9.49 17.15
N ALA A 212 -4.40 10.42 16.70
CA ALA A 212 -3.53 10.27 15.54
C ALA A 212 -2.52 9.15 15.77
N ARG A 213 -2.60 8.11 14.94
CA ARG A 213 -1.70 6.96 15.02
C ARG A 213 -0.41 7.23 14.26
N LYS A 214 0.73 6.77 14.80
CA LYS A 214 1.94 6.57 13.99
C LYS A 214 1.63 5.53 12.92
N GLU A 215 1.71 5.92 11.65
CA GLU A 215 1.47 5.06 10.49
C GLU A 215 2.29 3.77 10.60
N LYS A 216 1.68 2.61 10.29
CA LYS A 216 2.39 1.33 10.34
C LYS A 216 3.27 1.23 9.11
N ILE A 217 4.54 0.97 9.33
CA ILE A 217 5.40 0.38 8.30
C ILE A 217 4.84 -1.03 8.04
N ILE A 218 4.52 -1.32 6.78
CA ILE A 218 4.09 -2.64 6.34
C ILE A 218 5.30 -3.32 5.72
N PHE A 219 5.56 -4.56 6.15
CA PHE A 219 6.60 -5.39 5.57
C PHE A 219 5.96 -6.41 4.63
N GLU A 220 6.51 -6.54 3.44
CA GLU A 220 6.13 -7.55 2.45
C GLU A 220 7.33 -8.44 2.17
N ASN A 221 7.12 -9.75 2.06
CA ASN A 221 8.19 -10.69 1.73
C ASN A 221 7.82 -11.43 0.45
N ASN A 222 8.74 -11.59 -0.48
CA ASN A 222 8.50 -12.26 -1.75
C ASN A 222 9.56 -13.32 -2.02
N LEU A 223 9.14 -14.58 -2.14
CA LEU A 223 9.99 -15.67 -2.60
C LEU A 223 9.76 -15.85 -4.10
N SER A 224 10.79 -15.67 -4.91
CA SER A 224 10.71 -15.69 -6.38
C SER A 224 11.61 -16.75 -6.99
N ALA A 225 11.14 -17.41 -8.04
CA ALA A 225 11.93 -18.27 -8.90
C ALA A 225 11.64 -17.95 -10.36
N GLY A 226 12.62 -18.14 -11.24
CA GLY A 226 12.47 -17.71 -12.61
C GLY A 226 13.45 -18.33 -13.58
N TYR A 227 13.16 -18.10 -14.86
CA TYR A 227 14.07 -18.36 -15.97
C TYR A 227 14.85 -17.09 -16.27
N SER A 228 16.11 -17.22 -16.69
CA SER A 228 16.96 -16.06 -16.97
C SER A 228 17.75 -16.24 -18.24
N ILE A 229 18.00 -15.13 -18.94
CA ILE A 229 18.69 -15.06 -20.21
C ILE A 229 19.83 -14.04 -20.07
N ILE A 230 20.98 -14.36 -20.66
CA ILE A 230 22.13 -13.46 -20.77
C ILE A 230 22.27 -13.07 -22.23
N ASN A 231 22.32 -11.76 -22.48
CA ASN A 231 22.51 -11.22 -23.82
C ASN A 231 23.75 -10.30 -23.87
N SER A 232 24.55 -10.42 -24.92
CA SER A 232 25.58 -9.44 -25.30
C SER A 232 25.22 -8.85 -26.66
N THR A 233 25.13 -7.52 -26.76
CA THR A 233 24.99 -6.80 -28.06
C THR A 233 24.01 -7.44 -29.06
N ASN A 234 22.85 -7.92 -28.57
CA ASN A 234 21.76 -8.60 -29.30
C ASN A 234 21.88 -10.11 -29.57
N THR A 235 22.93 -10.78 -29.07
CA THR A 235 23.05 -12.24 -29.12
C THR A 235 22.78 -12.84 -27.74
N THR A 236 21.91 -13.86 -27.68
CA THR A 236 21.71 -14.63 -26.45
C THR A 236 22.88 -15.57 -26.26
N ILE A 237 23.71 -15.26 -25.26
CA ILE A 237 24.95 -15.94 -24.96
C ILE A 237 24.80 -17.05 -23.91
N GLY A 238 23.72 -17.02 -23.14
CA GLY A 238 23.44 -18.06 -22.15
C GLY A 238 22.03 -18.00 -21.60
N ASN A 239 21.62 -19.07 -20.95
CA ASN A 239 20.35 -19.17 -20.26
C ASN A 239 20.47 -19.92 -18.94
N GLY A 240 19.50 -19.72 -18.07
CA GLY A 240 19.67 -20.04 -16.68
C GLY A 240 18.39 -19.98 -15.88
N PHE A 241 18.55 -20.10 -14.58
CA PHE A 241 17.47 -19.95 -13.64
C PHE A 241 17.91 -19.09 -12.45
N THR A 242 16.93 -18.48 -11.82
CA THR A 242 17.11 -17.61 -10.67
C THR A 242 16.20 -18.05 -9.54
N LEU A 243 16.70 -17.98 -8.32
CA LEU A 243 15.95 -18.21 -7.09
C LEU A 243 16.33 -17.13 -6.10
N GLY A 244 15.35 -16.46 -5.50
CA GLY A 244 15.65 -15.40 -4.55
C GLY A 244 14.52 -15.02 -3.63
N TYR A 245 14.90 -14.21 -2.67
CA TYR A 245 14.03 -13.65 -1.65
C TYR A 245 14.14 -12.13 -1.67
N GLU A 246 13.00 -11.45 -1.58
CA GLU A 246 12.93 -10.01 -1.55
C GLU A 246 12.08 -9.52 -0.37
N PHE A 247 12.61 -8.54 0.34
CA PHE A 247 12.00 -7.84 1.45
C PHE A 247 11.58 -6.44 1.01
N GLY A 248 10.29 -6.14 1.14
CA GLY A 248 9.68 -4.85 0.84
C GLY A 248 9.25 -4.11 2.10
N ILE A 249 9.53 -2.81 2.14
CA ILE A 249 9.12 -1.88 3.18
C ILE A 249 8.17 -0.88 2.55
N ILE A 250 6.90 -0.89 2.96
CA ILE A 250 5.88 0.09 2.56
C ILE A 250 5.66 1.04 3.72
N GLN A 251 5.87 2.32 3.45
CA GLN A 251 5.50 3.37 4.40
C GLN A 251 4.14 3.94 4.01
N SER A 252 3.08 3.41 4.65
CA SER A 252 1.69 3.76 4.33
C SER A 252 1.38 5.26 4.44
N ALA A 253 2.25 6.01 5.12
CA ALA A 253 2.23 7.46 5.24
C ALA A 253 2.25 8.22 3.91
N PHE A 254 3.11 7.74 2.99
CA PHE A 254 3.36 8.43 1.73
C PHE A 254 2.45 7.87 0.65
N SER A 255 2.44 6.55 0.52
CA SER A 255 1.55 5.83 -0.36
C SER A 255 1.67 4.34 -0.07
N GLU A 256 0.55 3.62 -0.06
CA GLU A 256 0.60 2.15 -0.11
C GLU A 256 1.14 1.65 -1.47
N LYS A 257 1.22 2.49 -2.50
CA LYS A 257 1.73 2.11 -3.83
C LYS A 257 3.25 2.09 -3.89
N LEU A 258 3.93 2.83 -3.02
CA LEU A 258 5.38 2.97 -3.02
C LEU A 258 6.01 2.03 -1.97
N SER A 259 7.00 1.26 -2.37
CA SER A 259 7.81 0.47 -1.45
C SER A 259 9.30 0.58 -1.76
N SER A 260 10.12 0.49 -0.72
CA SER A 260 11.55 0.20 -0.85
C SER A 260 11.77 -1.30 -0.77
N ASN A 261 12.61 -1.86 -1.62
CA ASN A 261 12.80 -3.30 -1.74
C ASN A 261 14.29 -3.64 -1.71
N ILE A 262 14.66 -4.64 -0.93
CA ILE A 262 16.00 -5.26 -0.91
C ILE A 262 15.85 -6.77 -1.02
N GLY A 263 16.75 -7.46 -1.73
CA GLY A 263 16.66 -8.91 -1.86
C GLY A 263 18.01 -9.60 -1.99
N VAL A 264 17.98 -10.93 -2.05
CA VAL A 264 19.12 -11.79 -2.36
C VAL A 264 18.64 -12.86 -3.33
N PHE A 265 19.33 -12.96 -4.46
CA PHE A 265 19.04 -13.91 -5.52
C PHE A 265 20.29 -14.72 -5.83
N TRP A 266 20.15 -16.02 -5.96
CA TRP A 266 21.14 -16.88 -6.57
C TRP A 266 20.75 -17.13 -8.02
N ASN A 267 21.71 -17.02 -8.92
CA ASN A 267 21.52 -17.22 -10.34
C ASN A 267 22.52 -18.24 -10.86
N TYR A 268 22.04 -19.12 -11.72
CA TYR A 268 22.85 -20.09 -12.46
C TYR A 268 22.61 -19.92 -13.94
N TYR A 269 23.67 -19.91 -14.75
CA TYR A 269 23.59 -19.83 -16.20
C TYR A 269 24.48 -20.84 -16.89
N LYS A 270 23.98 -21.41 -17.97
CA LYS A 270 24.75 -22.21 -18.93
C LYS A 270 25.07 -21.34 -20.14
N MET A 271 26.34 -21.29 -20.52
CA MET A 271 26.80 -20.56 -21.71
C MET A 271 26.55 -21.40 -22.96
N LYS A 272 26.23 -20.75 -24.09
CA LYS A 272 26.18 -21.41 -25.39
C LYS A 272 27.60 -21.65 -25.89
N LYS A 273 27.83 -22.86 -26.40
CA LYS A 273 29.14 -23.36 -26.86
C LYS A 273 29.66 -22.64 -28.13
N ASP A 274 28.77 -22.01 -28.89
CA ASP A 274 29.07 -21.47 -30.23
C ASP A 274 29.46 -19.99 -30.25
N ILE A 275 29.67 -19.37 -29.09
CA ILE A 275 30.35 -18.07 -29.09
C ILE A 275 31.82 -18.41 -29.25
N GLU A 276 32.38 -18.13 -30.42
CA GLU A 276 33.82 -18.07 -30.61
C GLU A 276 34.40 -17.04 -29.64
N TYR A 277 34.63 -17.47 -28.41
CA TYR A 277 35.51 -16.84 -27.44
C TYR A 277 36.98 -17.08 -27.85
N ASN A 278 37.22 -17.37 -29.14
CA ASN A 278 38.53 -17.66 -29.72
C ASN A 278 39.38 -16.40 -29.90
N ASP A 279 38.78 -15.20 -29.94
CA ASP A 279 39.54 -13.98 -30.22
C ASP A 279 40.07 -13.25 -28.97
N LEU A 280 39.73 -13.67 -27.75
CA LEU A 280 40.21 -12.99 -26.53
C LEU A 280 41.01 -13.86 -25.57
N TYR A 281 40.67 -15.14 -25.38
CA TYR A 281 41.41 -16.00 -24.46
C TYR A 281 41.26 -17.46 -24.87
N ASN A 282 42.32 -18.05 -25.46
CA ASN A 282 42.50 -19.47 -25.80
C ASN A 282 42.23 -20.39 -24.60
N LEU A 283 40.95 -20.64 -24.30
CA LEU A 283 40.51 -21.50 -23.21
C LEU A 283 39.66 -22.63 -23.79
N ASN A 284 40.33 -23.74 -24.09
CA ASN A 284 39.73 -25.04 -24.45
C ASN A 284 39.00 -25.71 -23.25
N LYS A 285 38.51 -24.95 -22.27
CA LYS A 285 37.78 -25.47 -21.11
C LYS A 285 36.30 -25.26 -21.34
N GLU A 286 35.54 -26.35 -21.40
CA GLU A 286 34.07 -26.28 -21.31
C GLU A 286 33.70 -25.61 -19.98
N ILE A 287 33.07 -24.44 -20.05
CA ILE A 287 32.52 -23.76 -18.88
C ILE A 287 31.13 -24.34 -18.67
N ASP A 288 31.01 -25.33 -17.76
CA ASP A 288 29.76 -26.06 -17.50
C ASP A 288 28.61 -25.16 -17.00
N GLY A 289 28.95 -24.01 -16.41
CA GLY A 289 28.00 -23.00 -16.00
C GLY A 289 28.62 -21.94 -15.11
N TYR A 290 27.86 -20.88 -14.88
CA TYR A 290 28.26 -19.72 -14.11
C TYR A 290 27.26 -19.44 -13.00
N ASN A 291 27.76 -19.30 -11.77
CA ASN A 291 26.96 -19.05 -10.59
C ASN A 291 27.28 -17.67 -10.03
N PHE A 292 26.25 -16.93 -9.61
CA PHE A 292 26.47 -15.67 -8.89
C PHE A 292 25.33 -15.33 -7.96
N PHE A 293 25.65 -14.49 -6.97
CA PHE A 293 24.67 -13.86 -6.11
C PHE A 293 24.37 -12.44 -6.58
N ARG A 294 23.12 -12.05 -6.47
CA ARG A 294 22.62 -10.72 -6.81
C ARG A 294 21.84 -10.14 -5.64
N ILE A 295 22.18 -8.94 -5.23
CA ILE A 295 21.52 -8.20 -4.15
C ILE A 295 20.87 -6.95 -4.75
N PRO A 296 19.60 -7.02 -5.20
CA PRO A 296 18.89 -5.86 -5.72
C PRO A 296 18.40 -4.95 -4.59
N ILE A 297 18.57 -3.64 -4.76
CA ILE A 297 18.04 -2.59 -3.91
C ILE A 297 17.32 -1.58 -4.81
N GLY A 298 16.05 -1.30 -4.56
CA GLY A 298 15.30 -0.38 -5.40
C GLY A 298 13.98 0.10 -4.82
N LEU A 299 13.30 0.92 -5.60
CA LEU A 299 11.97 1.44 -5.30
C LEU A 299 10.96 0.80 -6.26
N MET A 300 9.82 0.35 -5.73
CA MET A 300 8.71 -0.17 -6.49
C MET A 300 7.49 0.75 -6.35
N TYR A 301 6.83 1.03 -7.47
CA TYR A 301 5.57 1.74 -7.56
C TYR A 301 4.49 0.82 -8.15
N ARG A 302 3.42 0.56 -7.39
CA ARG A 302 2.22 -0.16 -7.83
C ARG A 302 1.21 0.82 -8.41
N PHE A 303 0.69 0.57 -9.61
CA PHE A 303 -0.29 1.49 -10.21
C PHE A 303 -1.63 1.48 -9.46
N ASN A 304 -2.00 0.36 -8.84
CA ASN A 304 -3.21 0.22 -8.03
C ASN A 304 -3.01 -0.83 -6.91
N ASN A 305 -3.95 -0.90 -5.94
CA ASN A 305 -3.95 -1.90 -4.85
C ASN A 305 -5.07 -2.94 -4.98
N SER A 306 -5.51 -3.22 -6.21
CA SER A 306 -6.63 -4.12 -6.49
C SER A 306 -6.20 -5.61 -6.47
N LYS A 307 -7.10 -6.51 -6.90
CA LYS A 307 -6.77 -7.94 -7.08
C LYS A 307 -5.70 -8.17 -8.15
N ILE A 308 -5.63 -7.30 -9.17
CA ILE A 308 -4.60 -7.36 -10.21
C ILE A 308 -3.88 -6.01 -10.18
N SER A 309 -2.64 -6.02 -9.69
CA SER A 309 -1.87 -4.82 -9.37
C SER A 309 -0.60 -4.78 -10.22
N PRO A 310 -0.63 -4.10 -11.39
CA PRO A 310 0.58 -3.83 -12.15
C PRO A 310 1.54 -2.94 -11.35
N TYR A 311 2.84 -3.09 -11.59
CA TYR A 311 3.87 -2.28 -10.96
C TYR A 311 5.11 -2.08 -11.84
N LEU A 312 5.88 -1.06 -11.50
CA LEU A 312 7.24 -0.84 -11.98
C LEU A 312 8.19 -0.75 -10.78
N LYS A 313 9.40 -1.25 -10.93
CA LYS A 313 10.47 -1.16 -9.95
C LYS A 313 11.76 -0.77 -10.65
N GLY A 314 12.54 0.11 -10.04
CA GLY A 314 13.85 0.51 -10.52
C GLY A 314 14.85 0.65 -9.38
N GLY A 315 16.12 0.40 -9.65
CA GLY A 315 17.16 0.47 -8.62
C GLY A 315 18.54 0.08 -9.10
N ILE A 316 19.34 -0.40 -8.15
CA ILE A 316 20.69 -0.90 -8.35
C ILE A 316 20.79 -2.34 -7.83
N SER A 317 21.63 -3.16 -8.43
CA SER A 317 21.90 -4.52 -8.01
C SER A 317 23.40 -4.73 -7.85
N LEU A 318 23.81 -5.28 -6.71
CA LEU A 318 25.18 -5.73 -6.48
C LEU A 318 25.30 -7.20 -6.91
N TYR A 319 26.19 -7.48 -7.84
CA TYR A 319 26.51 -8.80 -8.34
C TYR A 319 27.80 -9.29 -7.68
N ILE A 320 27.81 -10.53 -7.21
CA ILE A 320 28.94 -11.16 -6.54
C ILE A 320 29.19 -12.50 -7.20
N TYR A 321 30.36 -12.65 -7.81
CA TYR A 321 30.71 -13.83 -8.59
C TYR A 321 32.21 -14.12 -8.54
N GLU A 322 32.57 -15.31 -9.01
CA GLU A 322 33.96 -15.73 -9.17
C GLU A 322 34.33 -15.64 -10.65
N ASN A 323 35.37 -14.88 -10.98
CA ASN A 323 35.85 -14.72 -12.35
C ASN A 323 36.66 -15.95 -12.82
N TYR A 324 37.12 -15.94 -14.07
CA TYR A 324 37.94 -17.01 -14.65
C TYR A 324 39.27 -17.26 -13.93
N PHE A 325 39.79 -16.27 -13.20
CA PHE A 325 41.02 -16.36 -12.42
C PHE A 325 40.77 -16.81 -10.98
N HIS A 326 39.56 -17.27 -10.65
CA HIS A 326 39.15 -17.65 -9.31
C HIS A 326 39.16 -16.47 -8.30
N GLU A 327 39.08 -15.24 -8.80
CA GLU A 327 38.97 -14.04 -7.96
C GLU A 327 37.50 -13.67 -7.77
N ARG A 328 37.17 -13.23 -6.55
CA ARG A 328 35.83 -12.71 -6.26
C ARG A 328 35.69 -11.29 -6.78
N VAL A 329 34.76 -11.10 -7.68
CA VAL A 329 34.44 -9.81 -8.29
C VAL A 329 33.07 -9.33 -7.82
N TRP A 330 32.96 -8.01 -7.67
CA TRP A 330 31.77 -7.32 -7.20
C TRP A 330 31.44 -6.20 -8.18
N GLU A 331 30.25 -6.20 -8.75
CA GLU A 331 29.84 -5.23 -9.77
C GLU A 331 28.46 -4.66 -9.50
N PHE A 332 28.27 -3.39 -9.87
CA PHE A 332 26.97 -2.73 -9.79
C PHE A 332 26.27 -2.70 -11.13
N PHE A 333 25.01 -3.10 -11.13
CA PHE A 333 24.11 -3.05 -12.27
C PHE A 333 22.95 -2.12 -11.93
N ILE A 334 22.42 -1.44 -12.94
CA ILE A 334 21.12 -0.77 -12.81
C ILE A 334 20.05 -1.79 -13.20
N ASN A 335 19.01 -1.93 -12.38
CA ASN A 335 17.90 -2.83 -12.66
C ASN A 335 16.59 -2.10 -12.89
N ALA A 336 15.80 -2.61 -13.84
CA ALA A 336 14.43 -2.20 -14.09
C ALA A 336 13.55 -3.45 -14.16
N LYS A 337 12.47 -3.47 -13.40
CA LYS A 337 11.54 -4.58 -13.28
C LYS A 337 10.12 -4.10 -13.51
N ALA A 338 9.38 -4.81 -14.34
CA ALA A 338 7.96 -4.59 -14.58
C ALA A 338 7.20 -5.88 -14.26
N GLY A 339 6.03 -5.77 -13.64
CA GLY A 339 5.29 -6.96 -13.27
C GLY A 339 3.85 -6.70 -12.88
N VAL A 340 3.17 -7.78 -12.54
CA VAL A 340 1.79 -7.77 -12.08
C VAL A 340 1.68 -8.67 -10.86
N ARG A 341 1.05 -8.16 -9.80
CA ARG A 341 0.64 -8.95 -8.64
C ARG A 341 -0.80 -9.41 -8.77
N ILE A 342 -1.03 -10.70 -8.67
CA ILE A 342 -2.33 -11.35 -8.76
C ILE A 342 -2.76 -11.78 -7.35
N LEU A 343 -3.98 -11.39 -6.97
CA LEU A 343 -4.58 -11.59 -5.65
C LEU A 343 -3.71 -11.13 -4.48
N LYS A 344 -2.83 -10.14 -4.71
CA LYS A 344 -1.81 -9.64 -3.77
C LYS A 344 -0.81 -10.70 -3.27
N LYS A 345 -0.81 -11.90 -3.85
CA LYS A 345 -0.04 -13.06 -3.37
C LYS A 345 0.88 -13.65 -4.43
N ILE A 346 0.54 -13.55 -5.70
CA ILE A 346 1.34 -14.12 -6.79
C ILE A 346 1.99 -12.94 -7.53
N ASP A 347 3.31 -12.96 -7.65
CA ASP A 347 4.09 -11.99 -8.42
C ASP A 347 4.47 -12.61 -9.77
N VAL A 348 4.21 -11.93 -10.88
CA VAL A 348 4.72 -12.32 -12.21
C VAL A 348 5.43 -11.12 -12.79
N SER A 349 6.68 -11.27 -13.21
CA SER A 349 7.48 -10.13 -13.59
C SER A 349 8.57 -10.44 -14.61
N ILE A 350 8.99 -9.39 -15.30
CA ILE A 350 10.19 -9.32 -16.11
C ILE A 350 11.15 -8.30 -15.50
N GLU A 351 12.41 -8.65 -15.37
CA GLU A 351 13.47 -7.79 -14.86
C GLU A 351 14.62 -7.74 -15.86
N LYS A 352 15.20 -6.56 -16.05
CA LYS A 352 16.36 -6.33 -16.89
C LYS A 352 17.44 -5.61 -16.08
N ASP A 353 18.63 -6.18 -16.08
CA ASP A 353 19.80 -5.63 -15.41
C ASP A 353 20.84 -5.24 -16.48
N PHE A 354 21.37 -4.02 -16.39
CA PHE A 354 22.38 -3.51 -17.30
C PHE A 354 23.57 -2.92 -16.53
N SER A 355 24.79 -3.23 -16.98
CA SER A 355 26.01 -2.62 -16.42
C SER A 355 26.34 -1.35 -17.19
N PRO A 356 26.47 -0.19 -16.51
CA PRO A 356 26.92 1.04 -17.16
C PRO A 356 28.40 1.01 -17.53
N ASN A 357 29.21 0.18 -16.86
CA ASN A 357 30.65 0.04 -17.14
C ASN A 357 31.10 -1.40 -16.81
N PRO A 358 30.89 -2.36 -17.72
CA PRO A 358 31.16 -3.76 -17.45
C PRO A 358 32.67 -4.04 -17.42
N SER A 359 33.15 -4.75 -16.39
CA SER A 359 34.53 -5.26 -16.40
C SER A 359 34.70 -6.48 -17.33
N ILE A 360 33.60 -7.17 -17.65
CA ILE A 360 33.55 -8.37 -18.49
C ILE A 360 32.40 -8.23 -19.50
N LEU A 361 32.63 -7.53 -20.63
CA LEU A 361 31.71 -7.32 -21.77
C LEU A 361 30.35 -6.64 -21.44
N PRO A 362 29.70 -5.94 -22.38
CA PRO A 362 28.35 -5.36 -22.20
C PRO A 362 27.26 -6.44 -22.09
N ILE A 363 27.23 -7.09 -20.93
CA ILE A 363 26.31 -8.14 -20.58
C ILE A 363 25.03 -7.51 -20.01
N ASN A 364 23.90 -7.90 -20.60
CA ASN A 364 22.57 -7.60 -20.08
C ASN A 364 21.93 -8.90 -19.60
N PHE A 365 21.36 -8.86 -18.39
CA PHE A 365 20.60 -9.98 -17.86
C PHE A 365 19.10 -9.68 -18.00
N MET A 366 18.33 -10.69 -18.40
CA MET A 366 16.88 -10.62 -18.44
C MET A 366 16.30 -11.78 -17.66
N HIS A 367 15.42 -11.50 -16.71
CA HIS A 367 14.84 -12.50 -15.81
C HIS A 367 13.31 -12.50 -15.95
N PHE A 368 12.73 -13.68 -16.06
CA PHE A 368 11.29 -13.92 -16.07
C PHE A 368 10.93 -14.67 -14.79
N ASN A 369 10.29 -13.98 -13.86
CA ASN A 369 10.10 -14.44 -12.49
C ASN A 369 8.63 -14.71 -12.17
N VAL A 370 8.41 -15.77 -11.40
CA VAL A 370 7.16 -16.03 -10.68
C VAL A 370 7.49 -16.11 -9.19
N GLY A 371 6.74 -15.38 -8.36
CA GLY A 371 6.96 -15.33 -6.92
C GLY A 371 5.69 -15.42 -6.10
N TYR A 372 5.86 -15.68 -4.80
CA TYR A 372 4.81 -15.69 -3.80
C TYR A 372 5.10 -14.64 -2.72
N VAL A 373 4.12 -13.76 -2.51
CA VAL A 373 4.14 -12.66 -1.54
C VAL A 373 3.43 -13.09 -0.26
N PHE A 374 4.13 -12.98 0.87
CA PHE A 374 3.66 -13.32 2.22
C PHE A 374 3.18 -12.09 2.99
#